data_AF-A0A7W0F4K5-F1
#
_entry.id   AF-A0A7W0F4K5-F1
#
_cell.length_a   1.000
_cell.length_b   1.000
_cell.length_c   1.000
_cell.angle_alpha   90.00
_cell.angle_beta   90.00
_cell.angle_gamma   90.00
#
_symmetry.space_group_name_H-M   'P 1'
#
loop_
_entity.id
_entity.type
_entity.pdbx_description
1 polymer ?
#
loop_
_entity_poly.entity_id
_entity_poly.type
_entity_poly.pdbx_seq_one_letter_code
_entity_poly.pdbx_strand_id
1 'polypeptide(L)' 'MKYNLDKCDYKILGLIQKDSSITNKELAKKIKLSPAATLSRLNKLKKTGVIEKFTAILDEKKLDYNIST' A
#
# COMPACT_ATOMS: atom_id res chain seq x y z
N MET A 1 -12.65 -16.31 5.56
CA MET A 1 -13.63 -15.21 5.39
C MET A 1 -13.10 -14.26 4.32
N LYS A 2 -13.84 -14.04 3.21
CA LYS A 2 -13.42 -13.08 2.16
C LYS A 2 -13.69 -11.67 2.67
N TYR A 3 -12.65 -10.84 2.75
CA TYR A 3 -12.82 -9.42 3.03
C TYR A 3 -13.54 -8.78 1.83
N ASN A 4 -14.72 -8.18 2.07
CA ASN A 4 -15.50 -7.57 0.99
C ASN A 4 -14.86 -6.23 0.63
N LEU A 5 -13.90 -6.27 -0.30
CA LEU A 5 -13.15 -5.12 -0.78
C LEU A 5 -14.02 -4.33 -1.76
N ASP A 6 -14.18 -3.04 -1.51
CA ASP A 6 -14.83 -2.15 -2.48
C ASP A 6 -13.90 -1.87 -3.65
N LYS A 7 -14.46 -1.34 -4.76
CA LYS A 7 -13.68 -0.80 -5.89
C LYS A 7 -12.63 0.23 -5.43
N CYS A 8 -12.90 0.98 -4.37
CA CYS A 8 -11.94 1.93 -3.80
C CYS A 8 -10.77 1.22 -3.13
N ASP A 9 -11.02 0.13 -2.41
CA ASP A 9 -9.96 -0.62 -1.72
C ASP A 9 -9.05 -1.31 -2.75
N TYR A 10 -9.62 -1.87 -3.82
CA TYR A 10 -8.84 -2.38 -4.94
C TYR A 10 -7.96 -1.31 -5.59
N LYS A 11 -8.45 -0.08 -5.75
CA LYS A 11 -7.63 1.03 -6.24
C LYS A 11 -6.52 1.40 -5.27
N ILE A 12 -6.80 1.44 -3.97
CA ILE A 12 -5.79 1.70 -2.93
C ILE A 12 -4.68 0.64 -3.01
N LEU A 13 -5.06 -0.64 -3.05
CA LEU A 13 -4.11 -1.74 -3.15
C LEU A 13 -3.27 -1.65 -4.43
N GLY A 14 -3.88 -1.38 -5.58
CA GLY A 14 -3.15 -1.22 -6.84
C GLY A 14 -2.18 -0.03 -6.84
N LEU A 15 -2.58 1.09 -6.22
CA LEU A 15 -1.70 2.26 -6.09
C LEU A 15 -0.52 1.99 -5.15
N ILE A 16 -0.78 1.35 -4.01
CA ILE A 16 0.24 1.02 -3.00
C ILE A 16 1.19 -0.05 -3.51
N GLN A 17 0.70 -1.05 -4.24
CA GLN A 17 1.56 -2.07 -4.86
C GLN A 17 2.51 -1.46 -5.90
N LYS A 18 2.04 -0.43 -6.62
CA LYS A 18 2.86 0.27 -7.59
C LYS A 18 3.86 1.22 -6.94
N ASP A 19 3.44 1.89 -5.86
CA ASP A 19 4.25 2.85 -5.12
C ASP A 19 3.81 2.87 -3.66
N SER A 20 4.58 2.17 -2.82
CA SER A 20 4.33 2.11 -1.37
C SER A 20 4.70 3.41 -0.64
N SER A 21 5.46 4.29 -1.29
CA SER A 21 5.90 5.57 -0.71
C SER A 21 4.89 6.70 -0.92
N ILE A 22 3.80 6.43 -1.65
CA ILE A 22 2.75 7.41 -1.89
C ILE A 22 2.15 7.95 -0.59
N THR A 23 2.04 9.27 -0.50
CA THR A 23 1.46 9.89 0.69
C THR A 23 -0.06 9.68 0.74
N ASN A 24 -0.63 9.65 1.94
CA ASN A 24 -2.09 9.51 2.10
C ASN A 24 -2.88 10.63 1.39
N LYS A 25 -2.33 11.85 1.31
CA LYS A 25 -2.95 12.97 0.57
C LYS A 25 -2.98 12.71 -0.94
N GLU A 26 -1.91 12.19 -1.51
CA GLU A 26 -1.86 11.86 -2.94
C GLU A 26 -2.69 10.63 -3.27
N LEU A 27 -2.64 9.60 -2.42
CA LEU A 27 -3.49 8.42 -2.52
C LEU A 27 -4.97 8.84 -2.55
N ALA A 28 -5.38 9.71 -1.61
CA ALA A 28 -6.73 10.27 -1.53
C ALA A 28 -7.14 11.04 -2.79
N LYS A 29 -6.24 11.87 -3.34
CA LYS A 29 -6.46 12.56 -4.62
C LYS A 29 -6.66 11.58 -5.78
N LYS A 30 -5.81 10.55 -5.90
CA LYS A 30 -5.90 9.56 -6.99
C LYS A 30 -7.18 8.72 -6.93
N ILE A 31 -7.65 8.37 -5.74
CA ILE A 31 -8.89 7.60 -5.57
C ILE A 31 -10.15 8.47 -5.46
N LYS A 32 -10.01 9.80 -5.52
CA LYS A 32 -11.08 10.80 -5.37
C LYS A 32 -11.87 10.65 -4.05
N LEU A 33 -11.16 10.44 -2.94
CA LEU A 33 -11.73 10.38 -1.59
C LEU A 33 -11.10 11.44 -0.68
N SER A 34 -11.77 11.71 0.45
CA SER A 34 -11.19 12.55 1.50
C SER A 34 -9.98 11.85 2.14
N PRO A 35 -8.94 12.61 2.58
CA PRO A 35 -7.75 12.05 3.21
C PRO A 35 -8.05 11.21 4.45
N ALA A 36 -9.04 11.62 5.25
CA ALA A 36 -9.47 10.88 6.44
C ALA A 36 -10.10 9.51 6.10
N ALA A 37 -10.96 9.46 5.07
CA ALA A 37 -11.60 8.23 4.61
C ALA A 37 -10.57 7.24 4.05
N THR A 38 -9.62 7.76 3.28
CA THR A 38 -8.51 6.98 2.71
C THR A 38 -7.63 6.37 3.80
N LEU A 39 -7.29 7.16 4.82
CA LEU A 39 -6.50 6.70 5.96
C LEU A 39 -7.21 5.60 6.75
N SER A 40 -8.51 5.77 7.00
CA SER A 40 -9.32 4.78 7.71
C SER A 40 -9.38 3.45 6.93
N ARG A 41 -9.60 3.50 5.61
CA ARG A 41 -9.57 2.32 4.73
C ARG A 41 -8.21 1.65 4.72
N LEU A 42 -7.13 2.42 4.57
CA LEU A 42 -5.76 1.90 4.61
C LEU A 42 -5.46 1.19 5.94
N ASN A 43 -5.81 1.81 7.06
CA ASN A 43 -5.66 1.21 8.39
C ASN A 43 -6.49 -0.06 8.54
N LYS A 44 -7.70 -0.08 7.99
CA LYS A 44 -8.55 -1.28 7.98
C LYS A 44 -7.86 -2.40 7.19
N LEU A 45 -7.37 -2.14 5.98
CA LEU A 45 -6.66 -3.12 5.14
C LEU A 45 -5.41 -3.69 5.82
N LYS A 46 -4.66 -2.87 6.56
CA LYS A 46 -3.53 -3.33 7.39
C LYS A 46 -3.99 -4.20 8.56
N LYS A 47 -4.97 -3.73 9.34
CA LYS A 47 -5.50 -4.46 10.51
C LYS A 47 -6.11 -5.80 10.13
N THR A 48 -6.65 -5.91 8.93
CA THR A 48 -7.35 -7.13 8.49
C THR A 48 -6.44 -8.11 7.79
N GLY A 49 -5.13 -7.83 7.74
CA GLY A 49 -4.14 -8.68 7.10
C GLY A 49 -4.24 -8.73 5.58
N VAL A 50 -5.00 -7.81 4.95
CA VAL A 50 -5.04 -7.71 3.48
C VAL A 50 -3.72 -7.13 2.96
N ILE A 51 -3.13 -6.20 3.72
CA ILE A 51 -1.74 -5.77 3.53
C ILE A 51 -0.90 -6.51 4.57
N GLU A 52 -0.20 -7.55 4.13
CA GLU A 52 0.63 -8.36 5.01
C GLU A 52 1.92 -7.64 5.43
N LYS A 53 2.63 -7.04 4.46
CA LYS A 53 3.87 -6.30 4.70
C LYS A 53 4.15 -5.28 3.59
N PHE A 54 4.95 -4.28 3.92
CA PHE A 54 5.59 -3.40 2.94
C PHE A 54 7.01 -3.89 2.75
N THR A 55 7.43 -4.08 1.51
CA THR A 55 8.78 -4.54 1.18
C THR A 55 9.41 -3.60 0.16
N ALA A 56 10.71 -3.35 0.31
CA ALA A 56 11.51 -2.62 -0.67
C ALA A 56 12.19 -3.65 -1.58
N ILE A 57 12.02 -3.49 -2.89
CA ILE A 57 12.76 -4.28 -3.88
C ILE A 57 14.08 -3.56 -4.12
N LEU A 58 15.17 -4.24 -3.78
CA LEU A 58 16.53 -3.72 -3.80
C LEU A 58 17.29 -4.30 -5.00
N ASP A 59 18.10 -3.48 -5.66
CA ASP A 59 18.94 -3.92 -6.78
C ASP A 59 20.28 -4.42 -6.25
N GLU A 60 20.41 -5.74 -6.15
CA GLU A 60 21.59 -6.43 -5.64
C GLU A 60 22.87 -6.08 -6.40
N LYS A 61 22.79 -5.70 -7.69
CA LYS A 61 23.98 -5.35 -8.49
C LYS A 61 24.55 -3.98 -8.16
N LYS A 62 23.73 -3.10 -7.58
CA LYS A 62 24.13 -1.76 -7.13
C LYS A 62 24.45 -1.71 -5.65
N LEU A 63 24.15 -2.79 -4.93
CA LEU A 63 24.42 -2.92 -3.52
C LEU A 63 25.70 -3.73 -3.36
N ASP A 64 26.81 -3.04 -3.04
CA ASP A 64 28.13 -3.64 -2.76
C ASP A 64 28.16 -4.49 -1.46
N TYR A 65 27.00 -4.76 -0.86
CA TYR A 65 26.88 -5.45 0.41
C TYR A 65 26.04 -6.72 0.26
N ASN A 66 26.62 -7.82 0.74
CA ASN A 66 25.98 -9.09 1.07
C ASN A 66 24.83 -8.85 2.08
N ILE A 67 23.68 -8.36 1.62
CA ILE A 67 22.46 -8.35 2.43
C ILE A 67 21.78 -9.70 2.21
N SER A 68 22.29 -10.72 2.92
CA SER A 68 21.62 -12.01 3.01
C SER A 68 20.47 -11.91 4.00
N THR A 69 19.25 -12.04 3.46
CA THR A 69 17.99 -12.54 4.06
C THR A 69 17.69 -12.22 5.52
#